data_AF-A0A968BUC4-F1
#
_entry.id   AF-A0A968BUC4-F1
#
_cell.length_a   1.000
_cell.length_b   1.000
_cell.length_c   1.000
_cell.angle_alpha   90.00
_cell.angle_beta   90.00
_cell.angle_gamma   90.00
#
_symmetry.space_group_name_H-M   'P 1'
#
loop_
_entity.id
_entity.type
_entity.pdbx_description
1 polymer ?
#
loop_
_entity_poly.entity_id
_entity_poly.type
_entity_poly.pdbx_seq_one_letter_code
_entity_poly.pdbx_strand_id
1 'polypeptide(L)'
;TVGLERLWTGHPAGLRTNMVIAVSSCLFTILSIEAFPLQGSAQDTARVAAGIVTGVGFLGAGALLQTKSHVRGLTTAATIWLVAALGMAVGTGAYLLALFTTFLTTVLLVVLRPVSARLERRARRQWTEPQAGAEDPDEEDGGFFD
;
A
#
# COMPACT_ATOMS: atom_id res chain seq x y z
N THR A 1 -8.83 -4.92 4.95
CA THR A 1 -8.97 -5.64 3.67
C THR A 1 -7.70 -6.28 3.12
N VAL A 2 -6.48 -5.93 3.59
CA VAL A 2 -5.25 -6.68 3.27
C VAL A 2 -4.91 -7.74 4.32
N GLY A 3 -5.54 -7.68 5.49
CA GLY A 3 -5.27 -8.58 6.62
C GLY A 3 -5.63 -10.05 6.42
N LEU A 4 -6.74 -10.31 5.71
CA LEU A 4 -7.22 -11.68 5.48
C LEU A 4 -6.33 -12.43 4.47
N GLU A 5 -5.81 -11.74 3.44
CA GLU A 5 -4.79 -12.29 2.53
C GLU A 5 -3.40 -12.45 3.20
N ARG A 6 -3.10 -11.66 4.24
CA ARG A 6 -1.80 -11.69 4.93
C ARG A 6 -1.68 -12.77 6.00
N LEU A 7 -2.79 -13.38 6.45
CA LEU A 7 -2.73 -14.61 7.24
C LEU A 7 -1.97 -15.72 6.51
N TRP A 8 -1.94 -15.69 5.18
CA TRP A 8 -1.34 -16.72 4.35
C TRP A 8 0.10 -16.41 3.88
N THR A 9 0.62 -15.20 4.11
CA THR A 9 1.91 -14.74 3.51
C THR A 9 2.96 -14.22 4.50
N GLY A 10 2.81 -14.52 5.81
CA GLY A 10 3.94 -14.56 6.75
C GLY A 10 4.61 -13.23 7.14
N HIS A 11 3.98 -12.06 6.94
CA HIS A 11 4.55 -10.77 7.36
C HIS A 11 3.62 -10.00 8.34
N PRO A 12 3.71 -10.30 9.65
CA PRO A 12 2.78 -9.79 10.68
C PRO A 12 2.94 -8.30 11.05
N ALA A 13 4.07 -7.66 10.72
CA ALA A 13 4.39 -6.29 11.20
C ALA A 13 3.45 -5.19 10.66
N GLY A 14 2.92 -5.33 9.43
CA GLY A 14 2.05 -4.31 8.83
C GLY A 14 0.58 -4.38 9.26
N LEU A 15 0.16 -5.48 9.89
CA LEU A 15 -1.25 -5.72 10.22
C LEU A 15 -1.69 -4.91 11.44
N ARG A 16 -0.86 -4.87 12.50
CA ARG A 16 -1.13 -4.13 13.73
C ARG A 16 -1.30 -2.62 13.45
N THR A 17 -0.38 -2.02 12.70
CA THR A 17 -0.42 -0.58 12.40
C THR A 17 -1.65 -0.20 11.58
N ASN A 18 -2.02 -1.00 10.58
CA ASN A 18 -3.22 -0.75 9.79
C ASN A 18 -4.51 -0.86 10.63
N MET A 19 -4.61 -1.84 11.54
CA MET A 19 -5.78 -1.92 12.43
C MET A 19 -5.90 -0.67 13.30
N VAL A 20 -4.79 -0.21 13.88
CA VAL A 20 -4.78 1.01 14.71
C VAL A 20 -5.18 2.24 13.89
N ILE A 21 -4.68 2.40 12.66
CA ILE A 21 -5.06 3.51 11.78
C ILE A 21 -6.57 3.51 11.49
N ALA A 22 -7.14 2.36 11.12
CA ALA A 22 -8.58 2.26 10.84
C ALA A 22 -9.43 2.61 12.07
N VAL A 23 -9.08 2.05 13.23
CA VAL A 23 -9.82 2.29 14.48
C VAL A 23 -9.71 3.75 14.91
N SER A 24 -8.52 4.34 14.86
CA SER A 24 -8.32 5.76 15.21
C SER A 24 -9.07 6.69 14.26
N SER A 25 -9.03 6.44 12.96
CA SER A 25 -9.80 7.23 11.98
C SER A 25 -11.31 7.10 12.20
N CYS A 26 -11.81 5.90 12.53
CA CYS A 26 -13.20 5.68 12.90
C CYS A 26 -13.57 6.47 14.17
N LEU A 27 -12.77 6.34 15.23
CA LEU A 27 -13.00 7.03 16.50
C LEU A 27 -13.00 8.55 16.33
N PHE A 28 -12.02 9.13 15.64
CA PHE A 28 -12.00 10.58 15.40
C PHE A 28 -13.19 11.06 14.56
N THR A 29 -13.67 10.25 13.63
CA THR A 29 -14.86 10.57 12.86
C THR A 29 -16.12 10.54 13.72
N ILE A 30 -16.28 9.51 14.57
CA ILE A 30 -17.39 9.43 15.52
C ILE A 30 -17.34 10.60 16.52
N LEU A 31 -16.16 10.90 17.09
CA LEU A 31 -15.99 12.04 17.99
C LEU A 31 -16.33 13.37 17.30
N SER A 32 -16.00 13.51 16.01
CA SER A 32 -16.36 14.69 15.23
C SER A 32 -17.87 14.86 15.03
N ILE A 33 -18.64 13.77 15.05
CA ILE A 33 -20.09 13.78 14.83
C ILE A 33 -20.83 13.90 16.17
N GLU A 34 -20.42 13.09 17.16
CA GLU A 34 -21.17 12.88 18.41
C GLU A 34 -20.63 13.70 19.60
N ALA A 35 -19.30 13.86 19.73
CA ALA A 35 -18.70 14.47 20.91
C ALA A 35 -18.55 16.00 20.80
N PHE A 36 -18.43 16.50 19.57
CA PHE A 36 -18.40 17.93 19.28
C PHE A 36 -19.55 18.32 18.34
N PRO A 37 -20.81 18.31 18.80
CA PRO A 37 -21.94 18.86 18.06
C PRO A 37 -21.85 20.39 18.06
N LEU A 38 -20.77 20.93 17.51
CA LEU A 38 -20.56 22.36 17.35
C LEU A 38 -21.40 22.78 16.14
N GLN A 39 -22.62 23.23 16.43
CA GLN A 39 -23.44 24.05 15.52
C GLN A 39 -23.71 23.44 14.13
N GLY A 40 -24.08 22.15 14.06
CA GLY A 40 -24.95 21.58 13.02
C GLY A 40 -24.56 21.75 11.55
N SER A 41 -23.33 22.14 11.23
CA SER A 41 -22.91 22.40 9.84
C SER A 41 -22.05 21.23 9.33
N ALA A 42 -22.39 20.70 8.16
CA ALA A 42 -21.58 19.68 7.46
C ALA A 42 -20.12 20.13 7.23
N GLN A 43 -19.86 21.43 7.38
CA GLN A 43 -18.57 22.07 7.20
C GLN A 43 -17.56 21.68 8.30
N ASP A 44 -18.00 21.41 9.54
CA ASP A 44 -17.08 21.05 10.62
C ASP A 44 -16.65 19.57 10.59
N THR A 45 -17.55 18.66 10.22
CA THR A 45 -17.19 17.26 9.95
C THR A 45 -16.19 17.16 8.80
N ALA A 46 -16.34 18.00 7.76
CA ALA A 46 -15.39 18.09 6.65
C ALA A 46 -14.00 18.59 7.11
N ARG A 47 -13.93 19.51 8.08
CA ARG A 47 -12.66 20.00 8.64
C ARG A 47 -11.92 18.92 9.42
N VAL A 48 -12.62 18.12 10.23
CA VAL A 48 -11.98 17.00 10.94
C VAL A 48 -11.51 15.93 9.94
N ALA A 49 -12.33 15.61 8.93
CA ALA A 49 -11.93 14.71 7.86
C ALA A 49 -10.65 15.22 7.14
N ALA A 50 -10.58 16.51 6.82
CA ALA A 50 -9.39 17.13 6.23
C ALA A 50 -8.16 17.03 7.16
N GLY A 51 -8.34 17.20 8.47
CA GLY A 51 -7.29 17.01 9.47
C GLY A 51 -6.76 15.58 9.51
N ILE A 52 -7.65 14.58 9.50
CA ILE A 52 -7.29 13.16 9.46
C ILE A 52 -6.51 12.86 8.16
N VAL A 53 -7.00 13.32 7.00
CA VAL A 53 -6.34 13.11 5.70
C VAL A 53 -4.93 13.73 5.70
N THR A 54 -4.78 14.93 6.26
CA THR A 54 -3.48 15.61 6.35
C THR A 54 -2.51 14.83 7.24
N GLY A 55 -2.94 14.42 8.44
CA GLY A 55 -2.10 13.66 9.37
C GLY A 55 -1.67 12.30 8.81
N VAL A 56 -2.61 11.59 8.15
CA VAL A 56 -2.33 10.32 7.48
C VAL A 56 -1.39 10.51 6.28
N GLY A 57 -1.52 11.63 5.55
CA GLY A 57 -0.60 12.00 4.47
C GLY A 57 0.85 12.14 4.95
N PHE A 58 1.06 12.77 6.11
CA PHE A 58 2.39 12.85 6.74
C PHE A 58 2.94 11.48 7.14
N LEU A 59 2.11 10.59 7.70
CA LEU A 59 2.51 9.22 8.01
C LEU A 59 2.86 8.42 6.75
N GLY A 60 2.10 8.61 5.66
CA GLY A 60 2.37 7.98 4.36
C GLY A 60 3.70 8.44 3.77
N ALA A 61 3.99 9.75 3.82
CA ALA A 61 5.27 10.29 3.40
C ALA A 61 6.43 9.76 4.27
N GLY A 62 6.26 9.67 5.59
CA GLY A 62 7.24 9.08 6.49
C GLY A 62 7.52 7.60 6.20
N ALA A 63 6.48 6.82 5.90
CA ALA A 63 6.61 5.41 5.54
C ALA A 63 7.31 5.21 4.17
N LEU A 64 7.08 6.12 3.22
CA LEU A 64 7.79 6.14 1.94
C LEU A 64 9.30 6.38 2.14
N LEU A 65 9.66 7.36 2.96
CA LEU A 65 11.05 7.74 3.23
C LEU A 65 11.81 6.68 4.06
N GLN A 66 11.13 5.97 4.96
CA GLN A 66 11.75 4.91 5.78
C GLN A 66 12.05 3.61 5.02
N THR A 67 11.44 3.40 3.84
CA THR A 67 11.58 2.13 3.11
C THR A 67 12.72 2.20 2.09
N LYS A 68 13.69 1.28 2.16
CA LYS A 68 14.81 1.19 1.20
C LYS A 68 14.36 0.87 -0.24
N SER A 69 13.22 0.22 -0.40
CA SER A 69 12.60 -0.11 -1.69
C SER A 69 11.45 0.85 -1.98
N HIS A 70 11.61 1.68 -3.02
CA HIS A 70 10.62 2.69 -3.40
C HIS A 70 9.24 2.09 -3.70
N VAL A 71 9.18 0.94 -4.39
CA VAL A 71 7.94 0.24 -4.74
C VAL A 71 7.18 -0.24 -3.49
N ARG A 72 7.90 -0.77 -2.50
CA ARG A 72 7.32 -1.25 -1.24
C ARG A 72 6.86 -0.08 -0.36
N GLY A 73 7.58 1.04 -0.39
CA GLY A 73 7.22 2.29 0.30
C GLY A 73 5.92 2.90 -0.25
N LEU A 74 5.80 3.01 -1.57
CA LEU A 74 4.58 3.51 -2.23
C LEU A 74 3.33 2.68 -1.88
N THR A 75 3.46 1.36 -1.92
CA THR A 75 2.36 0.45 -1.57
C THR A 75 1.95 0.57 -0.10
N THR A 76 2.93 0.78 0.79
CA THR A 76 2.68 0.96 2.22
C THR A 76 1.94 2.27 2.48
N ALA A 77 2.38 3.37 1.86
CA ALA A 77 1.71 4.67 1.94
C ALA A 77 0.25 4.59 1.42
N ALA A 78 0.04 3.93 0.29
CA ALA A 78 -1.30 3.72 -0.26
C ALA A 78 -2.20 2.89 0.68
N THR A 79 -1.64 1.89 1.35
CA THR A 79 -2.39 1.06 2.32
C THR A 79 -2.80 1.88 3.54
N ILE A 80 -1.90 2.70 4.08
CA ILE A 80 -2.17 3.61 5.21
C ILE A 80 -3.32 4.56 4.86
N TRP A 81 -3.29 5.12 3.65
CA TRP A 81 -4.31 6.05 3.17
C TRP A 81 -5.69 5.38 3.02
N LEU A 82 -5.75 4.21 2.38
CA LEU A 82 -6.98 3.44 2.20
C LEU A 82 -7.62 3.06 3.55
N VAL A 83 -6.82 2.59 4.49
CA VAL A 83 -7.28 2.09 5.80
C VAL A 83 -7.85 3.24 6.64
N ALA A 84 -7.25 4.43 6.58
CA ALA A 84 -7.80 5.63 7.21
C ALA A 84 -9.14 6.03 6.59
N ALA A 85 -9.24 6.04 5.26
CA ALA A 85 -10.48 6.35 4.55
C ALA A 85 -11.60 5.37 4.91
N LEU A 86 -11.28 4.07 5.04
CA LEU A 86 -12.23 3.05 5.46
C LEU A 86 -12.71 3.28 6.90
N GLY A 87 -11.79 3.63 7.81
CA GLY A 87 -12.12 3.99 9.19
C GLY A 87 -13.08 5.17 9.25
N MET A 88 -12.82 6.23 8.46
CA MET A 88 -13.73 7.39 8.38
C MET A 88 -15.11 7.00 7.84
N ALA A 89 -15.19 6.21 6.76
CA ALA A 89 -16.46 5.77 6.19
C ALA A 89 -17.31 4.94 7.18
N VAL A 90 -16.66 4.12 8.02
CA VAL A 90 -17.35 3.40 9.09
C VAL A 90 -17.78 4.35 10.21
N GLY A 91 -16.93 5.31 10.58
CA GLY A 91 -17.22 6.28 11.63
C GLY A 91 -18.34 7.28 11.29
N THR A 92 -18.56 7.56 10.00
CA THR A 92 -19.74 8.35 9.55
C THR A 92 -21.03 7.54 9.48
N GLY A 93 -21.00 6.23 9.77
CA GLY A 93 -22.16 5.34 9.61
C GLY A 93 -22.44 4.95 8.15
N ALA A 94 -21.59 5.32 7.19
CA ALA A 94 -21.73 5.00 5.77
C ALA A 94 -21.30 3.56 5.46
N TYR A 95 -21.92 2.57 6.13
CA TYR A 95 -21.53 1.16 6.04
C TYR A 95 -21.58 0.61 4.61
N LEU A 96 -22.59 0.99 3.82
CA LEU A 96 -22.69 0.58 2.40
C LEU A 96 -21.49 1.07 1.58
N LEU A 97 -21.06 2.32 1.80
CA LEU A 97 -19.91 2.89 1.12
C LEU A 97 -18.60 2.23 1.55
N ALA A 98 -18.46 1.93 2.85
CA ALA A 98 -17.32 1.20 3.38
C ALA A 98 -17.22 -0.23 2.82
N LEU A 99 -18.36 -0.92 2.69
CA LEU A 99 -18.46 -2.25 2.11
C LEU A 99 -18.14 -2.25 0.61
N PHE A 100 -18.71 -1.29 -0.13
CA PHE A 100 -18.43 -1.11 -1.56
C PHE A 100 -16.95 -0.79 -1.82
N THR A 101 -16.36 0.12 -1.05
CA THR A 101 -14.94 0.51 -1.19
C THR A 101 -14.01 -0.64 -0.82
N THR A 102 -14.37 -1.42 0.20
CA THR A 102 -13.70 -2.67 0.58
C THR A 102 -13.71 -3.65 -0.59
N PHE A 103 -14.90 -3.92 -1.13
CA PHE A 103 -15.07 -4.86 -2.23
C PHE A 103 -14.29 -4.42 -3.47
N LEU A 104 -14.44 -3.15 -3.88
CA LEU A 104 -13.75 -2.59 -5.04
C LEU A 104 -12.23 -2.68 -4.90
N THR A 105 -11.69 -2.34 -3.73
CA THR A 105 -10.26 -2.45 -3.48
C THR A 105 -9.78 -3.90 -3.50
N THR A 106 -10.56 -4.84 -2.93
CA THR A 106 -10.25 -6.26 -3.00
C THR A 106 -10.25 -6.76 -4.45
N VAL A 107 -11.26 -6.39 -5.25
CA VAL A 107 -11.33 -6.74 -6.68
C VAL A 107 -10.12 -6.18 -7.42
N LEU A 108 -9.78 -4.91 -7.22
CA LEU A 108 -8.64 -4.27 -7.87
C LEU A 108 -7.34 -5.00 -7.57
N LEU A 109 -7.09 -5.35 -6.30
CA LEU A 109 -5.90 -6.09 -5.89
C LEU A 109 -5.87 -7.52 -6.43
N VAL A 110 -7.00 -8.22 -6.43
CA VAL A 110 -7.12 -9.59 -6.96
C VAL A 110 -6.87 -9.62 -8.47
N VAL A 111 -7.36 -8.62 -9.22
CA VAL A 111 -7.15 -8.51 -10.67
C VAL A 111 -5.73 -8.08 -11.00
N LEU A 112 -5.10 -7.21 -10.20
CA LEU A 112 -3.72 -6.79 -10.44
C LEU A 112 -2.70 -7.90 -10.14
N ARG A 113 -2.95 -8.80 -9.17
CA ARG A 113 -2.04 -9.91 -8.82
C ARG A 113 -1.61 -10.81 -10.00
N PRO A 114 -2.52 -11.34 -10.85
CA PRO A 114 -2.10 -12.14 -11.99
C PRO A 114 -1.37 -11.31 -13.06
N VAL A 115 -1.66 -10.01 -13.15
CA VAL A 115 -1.01 -9.11 -14.10
C VAL A 115 0.44 -8.82 -13.68
N SER A 116 0.68 -8.50 -12.40
CA SER A 116 2.02 -8.32 -11.87
C SER A 116 2.83 -9.62 -11.93
N ALA A 117 2.23 -10.75 -11.58
CA ALA A 117 2.88 -12.06 -11.69
C ALA A 117 3.23 -12.45 -13.13
N ARG A 118 2.42 -12.05 -14.13
CA ARG A 118 2.72 -12.27 -15.55
C ARG A 118 3.81 -11.34 -16.06
N LEU A 119 3.83 -10.09 -15.60
CA LEU A 119 4.85 -9.10 -15.96
C LEU A 119 6.21 -9.46 -15.35
N GLU A 120 6.26 -9.86 -14.08
CA GLU A 120 7.49 -10.33 -13.43
C GLU A 120 8.07 -11.57 -14.12
N ARG A 121 7.22 -12.52 -14.54
CA ARG A 121 7.67 -13.69 -15.31
C ARG A 121 8.26 -13.31 -16.68
N ARG A 122 7.73 -12.27 -17.34
CA ARG A 122 8.29 -11.76 -18.61
C ARG A 122 9.61 -11.01 -18.39
N ALA A 123 9.67 -10.14 -17.38
CA ALA A 123 10.88 -9.39 -17.04
C ALA A 123 12.04 -10.32 -16.60
N ARG A 124 11.75 -11.39 -15.86
CA ARG A 124 12.77 -12.37 -15.42
C ARG A 124 13.33 -13.20 -16.58
N ARG A 125 12.51 -13.54 -17.58
CA ARG A 125 12.96 -14.25 -18.80
C ARG A 125 13.93 -13.40 -19.63
N GLN A 126 13.69 -12.09 -19.70
CA GLN A 126 14.48 -11.17 -20.52
C GLN A 126 15.88 -10.91 -19.95
N TRP A 127 16.09 -11.06 -18.64
CA TRP A 127 17.39 -10.88 -17.98
C TRP A 127 18.25 -12.15 -17.95
N THR A 128 17.66 -13.34 -18.11
CA THR A 128 18.42 -14.59 -18.21
C THR A 128 19.05 -14.85 -19.59
N GLU A 129 18.78 -14.00 -20.59
CA GLU A 129 19.15 -14.27 -22.00
C GLU A 129 20.03 -13.23 -22.74
N PRO A 130 20.89 -12.41 -22.09
CA PRO A 130 21.99 -11.78 -22.85
C PRO A 130 23.39 -11.81 -22.21
N GLN A 131 23.74 -12.81 -21.40
CA GLN A 131 25.15 -13.03 -20.98
C GLN A 131 25.62 -14.49 -21.07
N ALA A 132 24.86 -15.39 -21.70
CA ALA A 132 25.31 -16.76 -21.98
C ALA A 132 26.04 -16.89 -23.33
N GLY A 133 26.28 -15.78 -24.04
CA GLY A 133 26.89 -15.75 -25.38
C GLY A 133 28.14 -14.87 -25.49
N ALA A 134 28.72 -14.42 -24.38
CA ALA A 134 30.08 -13.89 -24.39
C ALA A 134 31.04 -15.06 -24.13
N GLU A 135 31.11 -15.99 -25.10
CA GLU A 135 32.23 -16.90 -25.20
C GLU A 135 33.42 -16.10 -25.74
N ASP A 136 34.53 -16.32 -25.04
CA ASP A 136 35.84 -15.71 -25.14
C ASP A 136 36.50 -15.96 -26.51
N PRO A 137 37.02 -14.94 -27.21
CA PRO A 137 37.89 -15.16 -28.37
C PRO A 137 39.38 -14.94 -28.10
N ASP A 138 39.85 -14.77 -26.85
CA ASP A 138 41.27 -14.48 -26.57
C ASP A 138 42.04 -15.67 -25.94
N GLU A 139 41.76 -16.90 -26.42
CA GLU A 139 42.53 -18.11 -26.11
C GLU A 139 43.33 -18.63 -27.34
N GLU A 140 43.84 -17.72 -28.17
CA GLU A 140 44.88 -18.02 -29.17
C GLU A 140 45.84 -16.84 -29.31
N ASP A 141 46.87 -16.75 -28.46
CA ASP A 141 48.23 -16.34 -28.84
C ASP A 141 49.15 -16.29 -27.62
N GLY A 142 50.30 -16.96 -27.69
CA GLY A 142 51.41 -16.69 -26.78
C GLY A 142 52.18 -17.87 -26.21
N GLY A 143 52.25 -19.00 -26.92
CA GLY A 143 53.42 -19.87 -26.81
C GLY A 143 54.65 -19.13 -27.35
N PHE A 144 55.30 -18.30 -26.53
CA PHE A 144 56.60 -17.71 -26.83
C PHE A 144 57.23 -17.15 -25.55
N PHE A 145 57.88 -18.01 -24.76
CA PHE A 145 59.05 -17.69 -23.92
C PHE A 145 59.62 -19.02 -23.41
N ASP A 146 60.38 -19.66 -24.29
CA ASP A 146 61.61 -20.38 -23.91
C ASP A 146 62.73 -19.37 -23.61
#